data_AF-A0A924JMW1-F1
#
_entry.id   AF-A0A924JMW1-F1
#
_cell.length_a   1.000
_cell.length_b   1.000
_cell.length_c   1.000
_cell.angle_alpha   90.00
_cell.angle_beta   90.00
_cell.angle_gamma   90.00
#
_symmetry.space_group_name_H-M   'P 1'
#
loop_
_entity.id
_entity.type
_entity.pdbx_description
1 polymer ?
#
loop_
_entity_poly.entity_id
_entity_poly.type
_entity_poly.pdbx_seq_one_letter_code
_entity_poly.pdbx_strand_id
1 'polypeptide(L)'
;MKKTHSSQDGFTLIELLVVIGILAILLAITLIAINPTKHFQDSRNAQRQSDVAALLDGVYEYQAANSGTIPAVLTSYVSPTVAKSLGALPNQTATGTTFANPNLTFTGLTTNTITSGTVTITGCSQAADNGTFPVTSGTATTLVVTNASGVAAATGCVIAGSRIDLCSALVPSYIAALPMDPSTTVSSGTQCTATYNTGYTIQSNVAGNRYTVAAPGAENSVVISVTR
;
A
#
# COMPACT_ATOMS: atom_id res chain seq x y z
N MET A 1 12.79 44.43 -69.27
CA MET A 1 12.34 43.38 -68.31
C MET A 1 11.09 43.90 -67.61
N LYS A 2 9.93 43.29 -67.85
CA LYS A 2 8.63 43.75 -67.33
C LYS A 2 8.43 43.15 -65.94
N LYS A 3 8.51 43.98 -64.88
CA LYS A 3 8.27 43.54 -63.50
C LYS A 3 6.76 43.45 -63.28
N THR A 4 6.25 42.26 -63.02
CA THR A 4 4.85 42.03 -62.61
C THR A 4 4.72 42.29 -61.11
N HIS A 5 3.98 43.33 -60.72
CA HIS A 5 3.60 43.53 -59.33
C HIS A 5 2.59 42.45 -58.94
N SER A 6 2.96 41.58 -58.00
CA SER A 6 2.04 40.70 -57.29
C SER A 6 1.29 41.54 -56.28
N SER A 7 -0.03 41.67 -56.44
CA SER A 7 -0.90 42.22 -55.40
C SER A 7 -0.82 41.30 -54.19
N GLN A 8 -0.44 41.87 -53.04
CA GLN A 8 -0.58 41.22 -51.75
C GLN A 8 -1.94 41.66 -51.20
N ASP A 9 -2.90 40.74 -51.18
CA ASP A 9 -4.21 40.99 -50.60
C ASP A 9 -4.06 41.13 -49.08
N GLY A 10 -4.49 42.27 -48.54
CA GLY A 10 -4.48 42.55 -47.10
C GLY A 10 -5.76 42.06 -46.43
N PHE A 11 -5.65 41.52 -45.22
CA PHE A 11 -6.80 41.15 -44.39
C PHE A 11 -7.58 42.40 -43.95
N THR A 12 -8.91 42.30 -43.96
CA THR A 12 -9.78 43.36 -43.44
C THR A 12 -9.87 43.30 -41.90
N LEU A 13 -10.07 44.45 -41.25
CA LEU A 13 -10.27 44.51 -39.79
C LEU A 13 -11.48 43.69 -39.33
N ILE A 14 -12.52 43.62 -40.16
CA ILE A 14 -13.73 42.86 -39.84
C ILE A 14 -13.50 41.35 -39.89
N GLU A 15 -12.69 40.85 -40.82
CA GLU A 15 -12.29 39.43 -40.85
C GLU A 15 -11.58 39.03 -39.58
N LEU A 16 -10.62 39.86 -39.13
CA LEU A 16 -9.86 39.56 -37.93
C LEU A 16 -10.74 39.59 -36.67
N LEU A 17 -11.70 40.52 -36.60
CA LEU A 17 -12.65 40.63 -35.50
C LEU A 17 -13.58 39.40 -35.42
N VAL A 18 -14.09 38.95 -36.57
CA VAL A 18 -14.94 37.75 -36.62
C VAL A 18 -14.15 36.49 -36.23
N VAL A 19 -12.90 36.37 -36.69
CA VAL A 19 -12.05 35.21 -36.36
C VAL A 19 -11.78 35.10 -34.86
N ILE A 20 -11.39 36.19 -34.20
CA ILE A 20 -11.18 36.15 -32.75
C ILE A 20 -12.48 35.88 -31.99
N GLY A 21 -13.62 36.36 -32.50
CA GLY A 21 -14.94 36.08 -31.94
C GLY A 21 -15.31 34.59 -32.01
N ILE A 22 -15.10 33.96 -33.17
CA ILE A 22 -15.34 32.53 -33.35
C ILE A 22 -14.36 31.70 -32.52
N LEU A 23 -13.08 32.08 -32.47
CA LEU A 23 -12.07 31.39 -31.65
C LEU A 23 -12.42 31.43 -30.15
N ALA A 24 -12.93 32.56 -29.65
CA ALA A 24 -13.37 32.68 -28.26
C ALA A 24 -14.53 31.73 -27.92
N ILE A 25 -15.51 31.61 -28.83
CA ILE A 25 -16.66 30.71 -28.67
C ILE A 25 -16.19 29.24 -28.72
N LEU A 26 -15.36 28.88 -29.69
CA LEU A 26 -14.83 27.52 -29.81
C LEU A 26 -14.03 27.12 -28.58
N LEU A 27 -13.16 28.01 -28.09
CA LEU A 27 -12.36 27.75 -26.88
C LEU A 27 -13.25 27.48 -25.66
N ALA A 28 -14.29 28.29 -25.44
CA ALA A 28 -15.21 28.11 -24.34
C ALA A 28 -15.92 26.74 -24.39
N ILE A 29 -16.39 26.31 -25.57
CA ILE A 29 -17.02 25.00 -25.76
C ILE A 29 -16.03 23.86 -25.50
N THR A 30 -14.80 23.97 -26.03
CA THR A 30 -13.78 22.92 -25.89
C THR A 30 -13.35 22.69 -24.43
N LEU A 31 -13.27 23.75 -23.61
CA LEU A 31 -12.91 23.63 -22.19
C LEU A 31 -14.01 22.94 -21.35
N ILE A 32 -15.27 23.06 -21.76
CA ILE A 32 -16.39 22.35 -21.12
C ILE A 32 -16.40 20.87 -21.58
N ALA A 33 -16.02 20.61 -22.83
CA ALA A 33 -16.02 19.27 -23.41
C ALA A 33 -14.84 18.40 -22.93
N ILE A 34 -13.66 18.98 -22.73
CA ILE A 34 -12.49 18.27 -22.18
C ILE A 34 -12.65 18.27 -20.66
N ASN A 35 -12.81 17.10 -20.05
CA ASN A 35 -12.70 16.95 -18.60
C ASN A 35 -11.20 16.76 -18.27
N PRO A 36 -10.44 17.83 -17.94
CA PRO A 36 -8.99 17.73 -17.73
C PRO A 36 -8.65 16.76 -16.60
N THR A 37 -9.47 16.73 -15.56
CA THR A 37 -9.32 15.85 -14.40
C THR A 37 -9.29 14.39 -14.83
N LYS A 38 -10.18 13.99 -15.75
CA LYS A 38 -10.23 12.62 -16.27
C LYS A 38 -8.95 12.24 -17.01
N HIS A 39 -8.40 13.10 -17.86
CA HIS A 39 -7.17 12.79 -18.60
C HIS A 39 -5.95 12.59 -17.68
N PHE A 40 -5.85 13.36 -16.59
CA PHE A 40 -4.80 13.16 -15.60
C PHE A 40 -5.00 11.85 -14.80
N GLN A 41 -6.24 11.52 -14.45
CA GLN A 41 -6.58 10.25 -13.78
C GLN A 41 -6.27 9.05 -14.66
N ASP A 42 -6.62 9.12 -15.95
CA ASP A 42 -6.36 8.05 -16.92
C ASP A 42 -4.84 7.85 -17.11
N SER A 43 -4.05 8.94 -17.13
CA SER A 43 -2.58 8.87 -17.18
C SER A 43 -1.99 8.23 -15.92
N ARG A 44 -2.49 8.57 -14.73
CA ARG A 44 -2.04 7.95 -13.47
C ARG A 44 -2.46 6.48 -13.36
N ASN A 45 -3.65 6.14 -13.83
CA ASN A 45 -4.11 4.75 -13.88
C ASN A 45 -3.29 3.93 -14.88
N ALA A 46 -2.87 4.49 -16.02
CA ALA A 46 -1.94 3.84 -16.93
C ALA A 46 -0.58 3.57 -16.26
N GLN A 47 -0.05 4.54 -15.50
CA GLN A 47 1.15 4.33 -14.69
C GLN A 47 0.97 3.20 -13.67
N ARG A 48 -0.14 3.19 -12.91
CA ARG A 48 -0.45 2.12 -11.95
C ARG A 48 -0.49 0.74 -12.59
N GLN A 49 -1.01 0.62 -13.82
CA GLN A 49 -1.03 -0.65 -14.55
C GLN A 49 0.38 -1.16 -14.85
N SER A 50 1.30 -0.28 -15.27
CA SER A 50 2.71 -0.62 -15.46
C SER A 50 3.39 -0.97 -14.13
N ASP A 51 3.08 -0.23 -13.06
CA ASP A 51 3.68 -0.41 -11.74
C ASP A 51 3.33 -1.77 -11.10
N VAL A 52 2.05 -2.16 -11.14
CA VAL A 52 1.63 -3.47 -10.58
C VAL A 52 2.23 -4.64 -11.36
N ALA A 53 2.42 -4.48 -12.68
CA ALA A 53 3.07 -5.48 -13.51
C ALA A 53 4.57 -5.60 -13.18
N ALA A 54 5.28 -4.48 -13.09
CA ALA A 54 6.70 -4.44 -12.75
C ALA A 54 6.99 -5.04 -11.36
N LEU A 55 6.15 -4.73 -10.37
CA LEU A 55 6.25 -5.32 -9.02
C LEU A 55 6.11 -6.84 -9.06
N LEU A 56 5.11 -7.33 -9.80
CA LEU A 56 4.87 -8.76 -9.91
C LEU A 56 6.00 -9.47 -10.67
N ASP A 57 6.49 -8.86 -11.76
CA ASP A 57 7.62 -9.38 -12.53
C ASP A 57 8.89 -9.49 -11.68
N GLY A 58 9.20 -8.48 -10.86
CA GLY A 58 10.34 -8.54 -9.93
C GLY A 58 10.22 -9.68 -8.90
N VAL A 59 9.02 -9.95 -8.38
CA VAL A 59 8.79 -11.08 -7.47
C VAL A 59 9.01 -12.42 -8.17
N TYR A 60 8.53 -12.58 -9.41
CA TYR A 60 8.74 -13.80 -10.19
C TYR A 60 10.18 -13.98 -10.65
N GLU A 61 10.90 -12.90 -10.94
CA GLU A 61 12.32 -12.94 -11.27
C GLU A 61 13.16 -13.38 -10.06
N TYR A 62 12.86 -12.85 -8.87
CA TYR A 62 13.43 -13.37 -7.62
C TYR A 62 13.15 -14.87 -7.49
N GLN A 63 11.90 -15.29 -7.70
CA GLN A 63 11.53 -16.69 -7.55
C GLN A 63 12.31 -17.61 -8.51
N ALA A 64 12.45 -17.19 -9.77
CA ALA A 64 13.20 -17.92 -10.78
C ALA A 64 14.69 -18.04 -10.41
N ALA A 65 15.29 -16.96 -9.89
CA ALA A 65 16.69 -16.93 -9.48
C ALA A 65 16.97 -17.74 -8.20
N ASN A 66 15.99 -17.88 -7.31
CA ASN A 66 16.15 -18.50 -6.00
C ASN A 66 15.50 -19.89 -5.92
N SER A 67 15.61 -20.68 -6.99
CA SER A 67 15.16 -22.09 -7.05
C SER A 67 13.69 -22.29 -6.65
N GLY A 68 12.82 -21.35 -7.03
CA GLY A 68 11.39 -21.41 -6.72
C GLY A 68 11.00 -20.85 -5.34
N THR A 69 11.97 -20.41 -4.53
CA THR A 69 11.70 -19.74 -3.25
C THR A 69 11.34 -18.27 -3.48
N ILE A 70 10.31 -17.80 -2.78
CA ILE A 70 9.91 -16.39 -2.80
C ILE A 70 10.63 -15.61 -1.71
N PRO A 71 10.65 -14.26 -1.77
CA PRO A 71 11.15 -13.45 -0.68
C PRO A 71 10.56 -13.87 0.66
N ALA A 72 11.40 -14.13 1.67
CA ALA A 72 10.95 -14.64 2.98
C ALA A 72 9.90 -13.73 3.63
N VAL A 73 9.98 -12.43 3.37
CA VAL A 73 9.01 -11.42 3.80
C VAL A 73 7.58 -11.67 3.27
N LEU A 74 7.42 -12.45 2.20
CA LEU A 74 6.13 -12.91 1.67
C LEU A 74 5.70 -14.27 2.26
N THR A 75 6.63 -15.09 2.76
CA THR A 75 6.36 -16.44 3.30
C THR A 75 5.77 -16.45 4.71
N SER A 76 6.05 -15.43 5.53
CA SER A 76 5.54 -15.32 6.91
C SER A 76 4.03 -15.04 7.00
N TYR A 77 3.33 -14.95 5.86
CA TYR A 77 1.97 -14.41 5.77
C TYR A 77 1.06 -15.23 4.86
N VAL A 78 1.01 -16.55 5.06
CA VAL A 78 0.10 -17.48 4.33
C VAL A 78 -1.36 -17.42 4.81
N SER A 79 -1.87 -16.24 5.19
CA SER A 79 -3.30 -16.07 5.48
C SER A 79 -4.03 -15.61 4.20
N PRO A 80 -5.01 -16.36 3.68
CA PRO A 80 -5.41 -16.30 2.26
C PRO A 80 -6.05 -15.05 1.72
N THR A 81 -6.51 -14.14 2.57
CA THR A 81 -7.71 -13.38 2.19
C THR A 81 -7.52 -11.86 2.25
N VAL A 82 -6.35 -11.38 2.66
CA VAL A 82 -6.16 -9.94 2.89
C VAL A 82 -4.93 -9.43 2.16
N ALA A 83 -5.15 -8.55 1.16
CA ALA A 83 -4.09 -7.81 0.49
C ALA A 83 -3.29 -6.96 1.48
N LYS A 84 -1.96 -7.00 1.37
CA LYS A 84 -1.02 -6.30 2.27
C LYS A 84 -0.37 -5.12 1.58
N SER A 85 -0.23 -3.99 2.27
CA SER A 85 0.39 -2.79 1.70
C SER A 85 1.91 -2.96 1.54
N LEU A 86 2.48 -2.51 0.44
CA LEU A 86 3.92 -2.49 0.23
C LEU A 86 4.50 -1.23 0.90
N GLY A 87 5.45 -1.40 1.81
CA GLY A 87 6.03 -0.31 2.58
C GLY A 87 6.96 -0.78 3.70
N ALA A 88 7.94 0.03 4.06
CA ALA A 88 8.73 -0.22 5.26
C ALA A 88 7.86 -0.07 6.51
N LEU A 89 8.00 -1.01 7.42
CA LEU A 89 7.41 -0.90 8.75
C LEU A 89 8.34 -0.03 9.62
N PRO A 90 7.88 1.04 10.29
CA PRO A 90 8.66 1.62 11.37
C PRO A 90 8.74 0.60 12.51
N ASN A 91 9.95 0.22 12.90
CA ASN A 91 10.28 -0.59 14.07
C ASN A 91 9.14 -1.50 14.59
N GLN A 92 8.86 -2.60 13.88
CA GLN A 92 7.90 -3.58 14.37
C GLN A 92 8.48 -4.26 15.59
N THR A 93 7.83 -4.08 16.74
CA THR A 93 7.99 -5.01 17.84
C THR A 93 7.30 -6.33 17.44
N ALA A 94 8.03 -7.44 17.60
CA ALA A 94 7.50 -8.79 17.46
C ALA A 94 6.11 -8.93 18.12
N THR A 95 5.11 -9.45 17.42
CA THR A 95 4.89 -10.87 17.05
C THR A 95 4.31 -11.63 18.23
N GLY A 96 3.06 -12.07 18.08
CA GLY A 96 2.36 -13.14 18.80
C GLY A 96 2.64 -13.28 20.29
N THR A 97 1.59 -13.31 21.11
CA THR A 97 1.67 -14.01 22.39
C THR A 97 1.79 -15.53 22.17
N THR A 98 2.86 -15.99 21.50
CA THR A 98 3.34 -17.35 21.75
C THR A 98 4.19 -17.26 23.00
N PHE A 99 3.58 -17.66 24.11
CA PHE A 99 4.28 -17.99 25.34
C PHE A 99 5.20 -19.17 25.07
N ALA A 100 6.39 -18.89 24.56
CA ALA A 100 7.50 -19.82 24.52
C ALA A 100 8.77 -18.98 24.64
N ASN A 101 9.14 -18.78 25.91
CA ASN A 101 10.33 -18.13 26.44
C ASN A 101 10.72 -16.75 25.88
N PRO A 102 10.28 -15.67 26.57
CA PRO A 102 11.01 -14.40 26.49
C PRO A 102 11.18 -13.66 27.84
N ASN A 103 12.24 -12.85 27.90
CA ASN A 103 12.56 -11.92 28.97
C ASN A 103 11.52 -10.79 29.07
N LEU A 104 10.81 -10.74 30.20
CA LEU A 104 10.51 -9.49 30.90
C LEU A 104 11.58 -9.34 31.98
N THR A 105 12.46 -8.36 31.87
CA THR A 105 13.43 -8.08 32.94
C THR A 105 12.70 -7.41 34.09
N PHE A 106 12.25 -8.21 35.06
CA PHE A 106 11.95 -7.72 36.40
C PHE A 106 13.22 -7.83 37.25
N THR A 107 13.76 -6.70 37.71
CA THR A 107 14.68 -6.71 38.84
C THR A 107 13.89 -6.99 40.11
N GLY A 108 13.91 -8.26 40.54
CA GLY A 108 13.49 -8.64 41.89
C GLY A 108 12.56 -9.85 41.93
N LEU A 109 13.14 -10.94 42.45
CA LEU A 109 12.50 -12.05 43.16
C LEU A 109 11.97 -13.23 42.31
N THR A 110 12.67 -14.35 42.51
CA THR A 110 12.17 -15.72 42.34
C THR A 110 10.81 -15.88 43.05
N THR A 111 9.85 -16.53 42.38
CA THR A 111 8.54 -17.02 42.87
C THR A 111 7.44 -16.00 43.21
N ASN A 112 6.97 -15.20 42.24
CA ASN A 112 5.72 -14.44 42.41
C ASN A 112 4.64 -14.85 41.40
N THR A 113 3.51 -15.29 41.95
CA THR A 113 2.22 -15.41 41.28
C THR A 113 1.62 -14.00 41.15
N ILE A 114 1.31 -13.57 39.93
CA ILE A 114 0.59 -12.30 39.70
C ILE A 114 -0.91 -12.62 39.79
N THR A 115 -1.50 -12.35 40.94
CA THR A 115 -2.92 -12.70 41.22
C THR A 115 -3.88 -11.56 40.89
N SER A 116 -3.39 -10.36 40.57
CA SER A 116 -4.23 -9.20 40.19
C SER A 116 -3.43 -8.15 39.41
N GLY A 117 -4.14 -7.34 38.63
CA GLY A 117 -3.57 -6.26 37.79
C GLY A 117 -4.46 -5.98 36.59
N THR A 118 -4.08 -5.01 35.75
CA THR A 118 -4.74 -4.76 34.46
C THR A 118 -3.73 -4.73 33.32
N VAL A 119 -4.16 -5.16 32.14
CA VAL A 119 -3.40 -5.10 30.88
C VAL A 119 -4.22 -4.33 29.87
N THR A 120 -3.64 -3.29 29.27
CA THR A 120 -4.29 -2.51 28.21
C THR A 120 -3.89 -3.05 26.84
N ILE A 121 -4.88 -3.43 26.04
CA ILE A 121 -4.75 -3.93 24.67
C ILE A 121 -5.35 -2.88 23.73
N THR A 122 -4.64 -2.54 22.65
CA THR A 122 -5.09 -1.57 21.65
C THR A 122 -4.61 -1.99 20.26
N GLY A 123 -5.42 -1.74 19.22
CA GLY A 123 -5.07 -2.02 17.82
C GLY A 123 -5.65 -3.30 17.23
N CYS A 124 -6.53 -4.00 17.93
CA CYS A 124 -7.24 -5.17 17.42
C CYS A 124 -8.37 -4.79 16.45
N SER A 125 -8.57 -5.60 15.41
CA SER A 125 -9.62 -5.40 14.40
C SER A 125 -11.04 -5.57 14.93
N GLN A 126 -11.23 -6.34 16.00
CA GLN A 126 -12.52 -6.47 16.69
C GLN A 126 -12.56 -5.52 17.89
N ALA A 127 -13.60 -4.67 17.96
CA ALA A 127 -13.72 -3.66 19.02
C ALA A 127 -13.76 -4.27 20.43
N ALA A 128 -14.33 -5.47 20.58
CA ALA A 128 -14.44 -6.19 21.86
C ALA A 128 -13.10 -6.67 22.42
N ASP A 129 -12.04 -6.66 21.61
CA ASP A 129 -10.69 -7.12 21.98
C ASP A 129 -9.76 -5.95 22.35
N ASN A 130 -10.20 -4.71 22.14
CA ASN A 130 -9.50 -3.51 22.61
C ASN A 130 -10.04 -3.09 23.98
N GLY A 131 -9.16 -2.66 24.87
CA GLY A 131 -9.55 -2.17 26.19
C GLY A 131 -8.57 -2.57 27.28
N THR A 132 -8.94 -2.24 28.52
CA THR A 132 -8.18 -2.60 29.70
C THR A 132 -8.81 -3.82 30.34
N PHE A 133 -8.06 -4.93 30.38
CA PHE A 133 -8.54 -6.22 30.85
C PHE A 133 -7.91 -6.58 32.19
N PRO A 134 -8.69 -7.13 33.14
CA PRO A 134 -8.15 -7.59 34.41
C PRO A 134 -7.32 -8.87 34.23
N VAL A 135 -6.16 -8.91 34.89
CA VAL A 135 -5.36 -10.12 35.08
C VAL A 135 -6.11 -11.02 36.06
N THR A 136 -6.48 -12.20 35.59
CA THR A 136 -7.24 -13.19 36.37
C THR A 136 -6.30 -14.13 37.12
N SER A 137 -5.13 -14.42 36.53
CA SER A 137 -4.03 -15.13 37.18
C SER A 137 -2.74 -14.98 36.38
N GLY A 138 -1.60 -15.29 37.00
CA GLY A 138 -0.32 -15.30 36.32
C GLY A 138 0.73 -16.08 37.09
N THR A 139 1.51 -16.88 36.39
CA THR A 139 2.73 -17.52 36.90
C THR A 139 3.94 -16.73 36.40
N ALA A 140 5.15 -17.15 36.78
CA ALA A 140 6.39 -16.48 36.39
C ALA A 140 6.57 -16.28 34.86
N THR A 141 5.84 -17.01 34.02
CA THR A 141 5.99 -17.00 32.55
C THR A 141 4.71 -16.72 31.78
N THR A 142 3.56 -16.62 32.44
CA THR A 142 2.25 -16.56 31.75
C THR A 142 1.30 -15.65 32.50
N LEU A 143 0.59 -14.79 31.77
CA LEU A 143 -0.49 -13.93 32.28
C LEU A 143 -1.81 -14.31 31.60
N VAL A 144 -2.87 -14.49 32.39
CA VAL A 144 -4.22 -14.83 31.94
C VAL A 144 -5.11 -13.60 32.12
N VAL A 145 -5.72 -13.11 31.04
CA VAL A 145 -6.63 -11.95 31.04
C VAL A 145 -8.00 -12.33 30.50
N THR A 146 -9.08 -11.91 31.17
CA THR A 146 -10.46 -12.27 30.78
C THR A 146 -11.15 -11.07 30.14
N ASN A 147 -11.65 -11.21 28.91
CA ASN A 147 -12.56 -10.24 28.29
C ASN A 147 -14.03 -10.61 28.59
N ALA A 148 -14.97 -9.69 28.32
CA ALA A 148 -16.40 -9.85 28.63
C ALA A 148 -17.10 -11.05 27.94
N SER A 149 -16.42 -11.73 27.01
CA SER A 149 -16.92 -12.93 26.32
C SER A 149 -16.46 -14.26 26.94
N GLY A 150 -15.68 -14.26 28.02
CA GLY A 150 -15.51 -15.42 28.90
C GLY A 150 -14.53 -16.52 28.44
N VAL A 151 -13.54 -16.22 27.58
CA VAL A 151 -12.40 -17.14 27.37
C VAL A 151 -11.09 -16.35 27.21
N ALA A 152 -10.24 -16.45 28.24
CA ALA A 152 -8.92 -15.83 28.35
C ALA A 152 -7.81 -16.46 27.47
N ALA A 153 -8.16 -17.21 26.42
CA ALA A 153 -7.20 -18.01 25.64
C ALA A 153 -7.33 -17.86 24.11
N ALA A 154 -8.16 -16.93 23.62
CA ALA A 154 -8.43 -16.83 22.18
C ALA A 154 -8.61 -15.39 21.68
N THR A 155 -8.01 -14.40 22.32
CA THR A 155 -7.93 -13.06 21.72
C THR A 155 -6.87 -13.10 20.62
N GLY A 156 -7.25 -13.66 19.46
CA GLY A 156 -6.53 -13.65 18.20
C GLY A 156 -6.41 -12.24 17.63
N CYS A 157 -5.96 -11.29 18.45
CA CYS A 157 -5.69 -9.92 18.08
C CYS A 157 -4.45 -9.90 17.20
N VAL A 158 -4.67 -10.07 15.90
CA VAL A 158 -3.66 -9.74 14.88
C VAL A 158 -3.82 -8.26 14.59
N ILE A 159 -2.89 -7.43 15.09
CA ILE A 159 -2.78 -6.02 14.67
C ILE A 159 -2.31 -6.02 13.21
N ALA A 160 -3.26 -6.15 12.30
CA ALA A 160 -3.02 -6.18 10.87
C ALA A 160 -2.85 -4.75 10.32
N GLY A 161 -1.79 -4.07 10.71
CA GLY A 161 -1.18 -3.02 9.90
C GLY A 161 -0.07 -3.63 9.05
N SER A 162 -0.37 -4.67 8.26
CA SER A 162 0.67 -5.50 7.63
C SER A 162 1.23 -4.83 6.38
N ARG A 163 2.22 -3.96 6.60
CA ARG A 163 3.13 -3.51 5.55
C ARG A 163 4.24 -4.52 5.36
N ILE A 164 4.74 -4.66 4.14
CA ILE A 164 5.82 -5.58 3.77
C ILE A 164 6.95 -4.77 3.14
N ASP A 165 8.17 -4.95 3.65
CA ASP A 165 9.37 -4.36 3.06
C ASP A 165 9.96 -5.32 2.01
N LEU A 166 9.79 -4.97 0.73
CA LEU A 166 10.38 -5.69 -0.40
C LEU A 166 11.69 -5.08 -0.89
N CYS A 167 12.16 -3.96 -0.33
CA CYS A 167 13.36 -3.29 -0.82
C CYS A 167 14.58 -4.20 -0.69
N SER A 168 14.77 -4.82 0.48
CA SER A 168 15.92 -5.73 0.71
C SER A 168 15.89 -6.99 -0.17
N ALA A 169 14.72 -7.36 -0.68
CA ALA A 169 14.54 -8.57 -1.48
C ALA A 169 14.61 -8.30 -2.99
N LEU A 170 13.98 -7.23 -3.47
CA LEU A 170 13.81 -6.95 -4.89
C LEU A 170 14.75 -5.86 -5.41
N VAL A 171 15.11 -4.88 -4.58
CA VAL A 171 15.91 -3.72 -5.01
C VAL A 171 17.37 -3.89 -4.58
N PRO A 172 18.35 -3.59 -5.45
CA PRO A 172 18.22 -3.23 -6.87
C PRO A 172 18.23 -4.43 -7.83
N SER A 173 18.36 -5.66 -7.32
CA SER A 173 18.77 -6.82 -8.11
C SER A 173 17.71 -7.33 -9.10
N TYR A 174 16.42 -7.19 -8.78
CA TYR A 174 15.29 -7.71 -9.58
C TYR A 174 14.36 -6.59 -10.06
N ILE A 175 14.48 -5.41 -9.47
CA ILE A 175 13.86 -4.18 -9.96
C ILE A 175 14.73 -2.99 -9.55
N ALA A 176 14.87 -1.99 -10.43
CA ALA A 176 15.71 -0.82 -10.16
C ALA A 176 15.26 0.00 -8.95
N ALA A 177 13.94 0.02 -8.71
CA ALA A 177 13.26 0.76 -7.65
C ALA A 177 11.86 0.17 -7.45
N LEU A 178 11.30 0.26 -6.24
CA LEU A 178 9.90 -0.08 -6.03
C LEU A 178 9.02 1.03 -6.64
N PRO A 179 8.09 0.72 -7.56
CA PRO A 179 7.14 1.70 -8.04
C PRO A 179 6.34 2.31 -6.89
N MET A 180 6.07 3.62 -6.96
CA MET A 180 5.25 4.34 -6.00
C MET A 180 3.98 4.85 -6.69
N ASP A 181 2.82 4.66 -6.06
CA ASP A 181 1.55 5.13 -6.59
C ASP A 181 1.64 6.65 -6.79
N PRO A 182 1.27 7.16 -7.98
CA PRO A 182 1.41 8.58 -8.31
C PRO A 182 0.47 9.50 -7.49
N SER A 183 -0.43 8.94 -6.67
CA SER A 183 -1.24 9.70 -5.74
C SER A 183 -0.53 9.95 -4.41
N THR A 184 -0.44 11.23 -4.04
CA THR A 184 0.12 11.68 -2.77
C THR A 184 -0.75 11.35 -1.56
N THR A 185 -1.98 10.85 -1.76
CA THR A 185 -2.88 10.46 -0.66
C THR A 185 -2.56 9.09 -0.07
N VAL A 186 -1.94 8.20 -0.86
CA VAL A 186 -1.65 6.82 -0.45
C VAL A 186 -0.16 6.52 -0.39
N SER A 187 0.66 7.20 -1.21
CA SER A 187 2.11 7.05 -1.21
C SER A 187 2.80 8.06 -0.31
N SER A 188 3.80 7.61 0.44
CA SER A 188 4.58 8.48 1.34
C SER A 188 6.01 7.98 1.55
N GLY A 189 6.88 8.91 1.93
CA GLY A 189 8.28 8.62 2.28
C GLY A 189 9.19 8.39 1.07
N THR A 190 10.46 8.15 1.36
CA THR A 190 11.48 7.82 0.36
C THR A 190 11.72 6.31 0.40
N GLN A 191 11.52 5.65 -0.74
CA GLN A 191 11.70 4.20 -0.86
C GLN A 191 13.10 3.75 -0.42
N CYS A 192 13.16 2.59 0.24
CA CYS A 192 14.40 1.88 0.57
C CYS A 192 15.42 2.63 1.46
N THR A 193 15.08 3.80 2.02
CA THR A 193 15.99 4.56 2.89
C THR A 193 15.36 5.01 4.21
N ALA A 194 14.03 4.94 4.35
CA ALA A 194 13.27 5.36 5.53
C ALA A 194 11.95 4.58 5.66
N THR A 195 11.03 5.03 6.53
CA THR A 195 9.63 4.58 6.48
C THR A 195 8.97 5.08 5.19
N TYR A 196 8.43 4.15 4.40
CA TYR A 196 7.76 4.48 3.14
C TYR A 196 6.51 3.64 2.94
N ASN A 197 5.61 4.14 2.10
CA ASN A 197 4.42 3.44 1.60
C ASN A 197 4.38 3.63 0.09
N THR A 198 4.40 2.54 -0.66
CA THR A 198 4.30 2.63 -2.13
C THR A 198 2.86 2.82 -2.60
N GLY A 199 1.87 2.67 -1.72
CA GLY A 199 0.45 2.75 -2.09
C GLY A 199 -0.10 1.48 -2.76
N TYR A 200 0.76 0.52 -3.10
CA TYR A 200 0.37 -0.76 -3.70
C TYR A 200 0.13 -1.86 -2.66
N THR A 201 -0.56 -2.93 -3.06
CA THR A 201 -0.75 -4.12 -2.23
C THR A 201 -0.38 -5.41 -2.93
N ILE A 202 0.03 -6.43 -2.17
CA ILE A 202 0.30 -7.80 -2.66
C ILE A 202 -0.46 -8.82 -1.80
N GLN A 203 -0.95 -9.88 -2.46
CA GLN A 203 -1.64 -11.00 -1.83
C GLN A 203 -1.19 -12.32 -2.45
N SER A 204 -0.93 -13.34 -1.63
CA SER A 204 -0.73 -14.72 -2.08
C SER A 204 -2.05 -15.49 -2.07
N ASN A 205 -2.29 -16.32 -3.09
CA ASN A 205 -3.39 -17.29 -3.05
C ASN A 205 -2.95 -18.53 -2.24
N VAL A 206 -3.68 -18.94 -1.21
CA VAL A 206 -3.30 -20.13 -0.40
C VAL A 206 -3.38 -21.46 -1.14
N ALA A 207 -4.10 -21.51 -2.26
CA ALA A 207 -4.28 -22.73 -3.04
C ALA A 207 -3.30 -22.84 -4.21
N GLY A 208 -2.40 -21.88 -4.43
CA GLY A 208 -1.43 -21.95 -5.52
C GLY A 208 -0.32 -20.90 -5.44
N ASN A 209 0.78 -21.14 -6.17
CA ASN A 209 1.95 -20.24 -6.28
C ASN A 209 1.66 -18.95 -7.09
N ARG A 210 0.46 -18.39 -6.91
CA ARG A 210 -0.04 -17.22 -7.63
C ARG A 210 -0.10 -16.01 -6.71
N TYR A 211 0.40 -14.89 -7.22
CA TYR A 211 0.44 -13.63 -6.49
C TYR A 211 -0.39 -12.58 -7.21
N THR A 212 -1.18 -11.84 -6.44
CA THR A 212 -1.96 -10.71 -6.91
C THR A 212 -1.35 -9.43 -6.39
N VAL A 213 -0.94 -8.54 -7.28
CA VAL A 213 -0.57 -7.15 -6.94
C VAL A 213 -1.70 -6.24 -7.36
N ALA A 214 -2.09 -5.30 -6.51
CA ALA A 214 -3.18 -4.36 -6.77
C ALA A 214 -2.80 -2.91 -6.45
N ALA A 215 -3.50 -1.98 -7.08
CA ALA A 215 -3.42 -0.54 -6.84
C ALA A 215 -4.73 -0.02 -6.22
N PRO A 216 -4.88 -0.04 -4.88
CA PRO A 216 -6.09 0.47 -4.20
C PRO A 216 -6.35 1.96 -4.44
N GLY A 217 -5.31 2.73 -4.81
CA GLY A 217 -5.40 4.14 -5.16
C GLY A 217 -5.94 4.41 -6.57
N ALA A 218 -6.39 3.40 -7.30
CA ALA A 218 -6.93 3.55 -8.65
C ALA A 218 -8.13 4.51 -8.67
N GLU A 219 -8.12 5.44 -9.62
CA GLU A 219 -9.10 6.53 -9.69
C GLU A 219 -10.28 6.16 -10.59
N ASN A 220 -11.39 6.89 -10.47
CA ASN A 220 -12.63 6.66 -11.22
C ASN A 220 -13.27 5.29 -10.98
N SER A 221 -13.10 4.74 -9.77
CA SER A 221 -13.65 3.43 -9.37
C SER A 221 -13.21 2.27 -10.26
N VAL A 222 -12.08 2.42 -10.96
CA VAL A 222 -11.44 1.36 -11.73
C VAL A 222 -10.70 0.44 -10.77
N VAL A 223 -10.77 -0.86 -10.99
CA VAL A 223 -9.96 -1.85 -10.26
C VAL A 223 -8.74 -2.19 -11.11
N ILE A 224 -7.55 -1.97 -10.56
CA ILE A 224 -6.28 -2.31 -11.21
C ILE A 224 -5.58 -3.36 -10.34
N SER A 225 -5.49 -4.59 -10.87
CA SER A 225 -4.72 -5.67 -10.27
C SER A 225 -4.21 -6.62 -11.35
N VAL A 226 -3.11 -7.31 -11.04
CA VAL A 226 -2.54 -8.36 -11.89
C VAL A 226 -2.30 -9.58 -11.03
N THR A 227 -2.73 -10.75 -11.52
CA THR A 227 -2.47 -12.05 -10.91
C THR A 227 -1.71 -12.92 -11.89
N ARG A 228 -0.55 -13.41 -11.48
CA ARG A 228 0.18 -14.45 -12.20
C ARG A 228 0.24 -15.69 -11.32
#